data_AF-A0A6N9AVM5-F1
#
_entry.id   AF-A0A6N9AVM5-F1
#
_cell.length_a   1.000
_cell.length_b   1.000
_cell.length_c   1.000
_cell.angle_alpha   90.00
_cell.angle_beta   90.00
_cell.angle_gamma   90.00
#
_symmetry.space_group_name_H-M   'P 1'
#
loop_
_entity.id
_entity.type
_entity.pdbx_description
1 polymer ?
#
loop_
_entity_poly.entity_id
_entity_poly.type
_entity_poly.pdbx_seq_one_letter_code
_entity_poly.pdbx_strand_id
1 'polypeptide(L)'
;MSEETTIDKIDFQAEVQQLLNLVIHSLYSEREVFLRELISNASDACGRLRFESLTNPDMLESEHTPAIELEIAKRPKTITIRDNGIGMTREEVAENIGTIARSGTKRFVEALTGEQSEDANLIGQFGVGFYSVFMVAERVVMKTRKAGTAKDQGVVWESDGVTGYTIEDQSIENHGTEIIITLRKDAKEFADTGQVSSVIKKYADHISVPIRLRAAPTAKKEEEWELVNDGSALWTRARKDISDEEYDNFYKSLTFDFENPLLRLHNRVEGRLEYSALVFIPAHAPYDLWDADRQRGIKLYVRRVFIADDTKNLMPSYLRFVRGVIDSDDLPLNISREFLQKNKQVERIRAGVVRKILGELKRVAKKDSEKYQTFWKEFGRAFKEGITEDEDNRQSIAELLRFATTKSESDEQTESLQQYIDRMHEKQDAIYYITADSHASAQGSPHLEIFKKHDIEVILMSDHIDEWVVMHLTEFQDKPLKSIAKGDLELDWLESEEKTEEQPDEKVEALVGKLKDVLGSRITDVRITSRLTDSPACLVVGDYGLSRNLTRILKATGQSSYNVPPIMEINPNHQIIQNLVESDDNLDDWAHV
;
A
#
# COMPACT_ATOMS: atom_id res chain seq x y z
N MET A 1 -20.87 -49.32 -23.44
CA MET A 1 -21.66 -48.08 -23.37
C MET A 1 -21.01 -47.19 -22.34
N SER A 2 -20.18 -46.25 -22.78
CA SER A 2 -19.70 -45.15 -21.94
C SER A 2 -20.59 -43.96 -22.28
N GLU A 3 -21.47 -43.59 -21.35
CA GLU A 3 -22.26 -42.37 -21.45
C GLU A 3 -21.29 -41.18 -21.39
N GLU A 4 -21.25 -40.37 -22.44
CA GLU A 4 -20.58 -39.08 -22.43
C GLU A 4 -21.41 -38.10 -21.62
N THR A 5 -20.92 -37.73 -20.44
CA THR A 5 -21.53 -36.70 -19.61
C THR A 5 -21.23 -35.33 -20.22
N THR A 6 -22.26 -34.61 -20.67
CA THR A 6 -22.15 -33.21 -21.07
C THR A 6 -21.93 -32.34 -19.84
N ILE A 7 -20.83 -31.57 -19.83
CA ILE A 7 -20.53 -30.58 -18.81
C ILE A 7 -21.01 -29.22 -19.31
N ASP A 8 -22.09 -28.71 -18.73
CA ASP A 8 -22.58 -27.36 -19.02
C ASP A 8 -21.84 -26.32 -18.18
N LYS A 9 -21.32 -25.29 -18.84
CA LYS A 9 -20.82 -24.09 -18.17
C LYS A 9 -22.00 -23.17 -17.88
N ILE A 10 -22.34 -23.03 -16.61
CA ILE A 10 -23.37 -22.11 -16.13
C ILE A 10 -22.65 -20.89 -15.55
N ASP A 11 -22.91 -19.71 -16.10
CA ASP A 11 -22.37 -18.46 -15.56
C ASP A 11 -23.07 -18.08 -14.24
N PHE A 12 -22.33 -17.47 -13.32
CA PHE A 12 -22.88 -16.98 -12.07
C PHE A 12 -23.94 -15.89 -12.32
N GLN A 13 -25.09 -16.03 -11.66
CA GLN A 13 -26.13 -15.00 -11.64
C GLN A 13 -26.10 -14.27 -10.30
N ALA A 14 -26.28 -12.94 -10.33
CA ALA A 14 -26.37 -12.12 -9.13
C ALA A 14 -27.73 -11.39 -9.10
N GLU A 15 -28.41 -11.44 -7.95
CA GLU A 15 -29.68 -10.76 -7.77
C GLU A 15 -29.45 -9.28 -7.47
N VAL A 16 -29.65 -8.43 -8.48
CA VAL A 16 -29.41 -6.98 -8.48
C VAL A 16 -30.08 -6.28 -7.29
N GLN A 17 -31.29 -6.70 -6.92
CA GLN A 17 -32.02 -6.16 -5.77
C GLN A 17 -31.35 -6.49 -4.42
N GLN A 18 -30.76 -7.69 -4.27
CA GLN A 18 -30.03 -8.05 -3.05
C GLN A 18 -28.71 -7.29 -2.93
N LEU A 19 -28.02 -7.06 -4.05
CA LEU A 19 -26.80 -6.24 -4.11
C LEU A 19 -27.08 -4.78 -3.73
N LEU A 20 -28.13 -4.17 -4.28
CA LEU A 20 -28.60 -2.84 -3.89
C LEU A 20 -28.91 -2.77 -2.40
N ASN A 21 -29.64 -3.76 -1.86
CA ASN A 21 -29.95 -3.82 -0.43
C ASN A 21 -28.69 -3.92 0.44
N LEU A 22 -27.66 -4.66 0.01
CA LEU A 22 -26.40 -4.79 0.72
C LEU A 22 -25.59 -3.48 0.70
N VAL A 23 -25.58 -2.76 -0.42
CA VAL A 23 -24.99 -1.41 -0.52
C VAL A 23 -25.70 -0.43 0.41
N ILE A 24 -27.04 -0.45 0.41
CA ILE A 24 -27.88 0.48 1.20
C ILE A 24 -27.78 0.22 2.71
N HIS A 25 -27.69 -1.04 3.15
CA HIS A 25 -27.81 -1.40 4.58
C HIS A 25 -26.53 -1.95 5.22
N SER A 26 -25.47 -2.24 4.45
CA SER A 26 -24.30 -2.97 4.97
C SER A 26 -22.94 -2.40 4.59
N LEU A 27 -22.81 -1.61 3.51
CA LEU A 27 -21.51 -1.05 3.10
C LEU A 27 -21.19 0.31 3.74
N TYR A 28 -22.21 1.09 4.11
CA TYR A 28 -22.03 2.42 4.68
C TYR A 28 -22.72 2.51 6.05
N SER A 29 -21.97 2.92 7.07
CA SER A 29 -22.49 3.18 8.41
C SER A 29 -23.18 4.55 8.53
N GLU A 30 -22.71 5.53 7.76
CA GLU A 30 -23.15 6.92 7.84
C GLU A 30 -23.98 7.33 6.60
N ARG A 31 -25.23 7.76 6.83
CA ARG A 31 -26.15 8.14 5.75
C ARG A 31 -25.73 9.38 4.99
N GLU A 32 -24.85 10.22 5.54
CA GLU A 32 -24.34 11.45 4.90
C GLU A 32 -23.39 11.21 3.72
N VAL A 33 -22.89 9.97 3.57
CA VAL A 33 -21.95 9.58 2.51
C VAL A 33 -22.50 9.80 1.09
N PHE A 34 -23.82 9.77 0.89
CA PHE A 34 -24.40 10.02 -0.44
C PHE A 34 -24.00 11.37 -1.04
N LEU A 35 -23.89 12.43 -0.21
CA LEU A 35 -23.47 13.75 -0.69
C LEU A 35 -22.02 13.73 -1.14
N ARG A 36 -21.14 13.03 -0.40
CA ARG A 36 -19.73 12.83 -0.81
C ARG A 36 -19.66 12.19 -2.18
N GLU A 37 -20.36 11.08 -2.39
CA GLU A 37 -20.33 10.33 -3.65
C GLU A 37 -20.86 11.16 -4.82
N LEU A 38 -22.01 11.82 -4.65
CA LEU A 38 -22.63 12.61 -5.73
C LEU A 38 -21.83 13.87 -6.09
N ILE A 39 -21.28 14.56 -5.09
CA ILE A 39 -20.44 15.74 -5.33
C ILE A 39 -19.10 15.32 -5.99
N SER A 40 -18.53 14.18 -5.57
CA SER A 40 -17.33 13.64 -6.21
C SER A 40 -17.57 13.34 -7.69
N ASN A 41 -18.68 12.67 -8.02
CA ASN A 41 -19.06 12.38 -9.41
C ASN A 41 -19.25 13.67 -10.23
N ALA A 42 -19.88 14.69 -9.65
CA ALA A 42 -20.06 16.00 -10.28
C ALA A 42 -18.73 16.73 -10.53
N SER A 43 -17.80 16.68 -9.58
CA SER A 43 -16.44 17.23 -9.72
C SER A 43 -15.66 16.51 -10.83
N ASP A 44 -15.76 15.18 -10.88
CA ASP A 44 -15.14 14.36 -11.92
C ASP A 44 -15.71 14.68 -13.31
N ALA A 45 -17.02 14.87 -13.43
CA ALA A 45 -17.67 15.27 -14.68
C ALA A 45 -17.21 16.66 -15.16
N CYS A 46 -17.03 17.61 -14.25
CA CYS A 46 -16.46 18.92 -14.54
C CYS A 46 -15.00 18.81 -15.00
N GLY A 47 -14.19 18.02 -14.30
CA GLY A 47 -12.79 17.76 -14.65
C GLY A 47 -12.63 17.14 -16.03
N ARG A 48 -13.49 16.16 -16.36
CA ARG A 48 -13.50 15.48 -17.65
C ARG A 48 -13.86 16.43 -18.80
N LEU A 49 -14.88 17.27 -18.64
CA LEU A 49 -15.20 18.29 -19.66
C LEU A 49 -14.03 19.26 -19.88
N ARG A 50 -13.39 19.70 -18.79
CA ARG A 50 -12.21 20.57 -18.87
C ARG A 50 -11.06 19.90 -19.61
N PHE A 51 -10.85 18.61 -19.41
CA PHE A 51 -9.81 17.85 -20.11
C PHE A 51 -10.13 17.68 -21.61
N GLU A 52 -11.30 17.16 -21.94
CA GLU A 52 -11.67 16.87 -23.33
C GLU A 52 -11.75 18.16 -24.19
N SER A 53 -12.18 19.29 -23.59
CA SER A 53 -12.25 20.59 -24.28
C SER A 53 -10.88 21.16 -24.69
N LEU A 54 -9.77 20.67 -24.10
CA LEU A 54 -8.42 21.03 -24.56
C LEU A 54 -8.13 20.52 -25.98
N THR A 55 -8.76 19.40 -26.36
CA THR A 55 -8.59 18.76 -27.66
C THR A 55 -9.78 18.97 -28.59
N ASN A 56 -10.96 19.27 -28.04
CA ASN A 56 -12.17 19.56 -28.79
C ASN A 56 -12.87 20.82 -28.24
N PRO A 57 -12.42 22.03 -28.65
CA PRO A 57 -12.96 23.29 -28.13
C PRO A 57 -14.45 23.50 -28.42
N ASP A 58 -14.96 22.93 -29.52
CA ASP A 58 -16.34 23.10 -29.98
C ASP A 58 -17.38 22.42 -29.06
N MET A 59 -16.93 21.61 -28.08
CA MET A 59 -17.83 21.05 -27.06
C MET A 59 -18.29 22.08 -26.02
N LEU A 60 -17.60 23.20 -25.90
CA LEU A 60 -18.00 24.29 -25.00
C LEU A 60 -19.03 25.17 -25.72
N GLU A 61 -20.31 24.95 -25.42
CA GLU A 61 -21.43 25.68 -26.03
C GLU A 61 -21.50 27.16 -25.61
N SER A 62 -20.77 27.56 -24.56
CA SER A 62 -20.66 28.94 -24.06
C SER A 62 -19.39 29.11 -23.21
N GLU A 63 -19.13 30.32 -22.67
CA GLU A 63 -18.18 30.48 -21.57
C GLU A 63 -18.55 29.52 -20.43
N HIS A 64 -17.67 28.55 -20.17
CA HIS A 64 -17.90 27.49 -19.20
C HIS A 64 -17.07 27.75 -17.96
N THR A 65 -17.75 28.06 -16.85
CA THR A 65 -17.15 28.07 -15.51
C THR A 65 -17.68 26.86 -14.75
N PRO A 66 -16.83 25.88 -14.40
CA PRO A 66 -17.26 24.70 -13.66
C PRO A 66 -17.97 25.08 -12.36
N ALA A 67 -19.10 24.44 -12.06
CA ALA A 67 -19.86 24.66 -10.84
C ALA A 67 -20.70 23.43 -10.47
N ILE A 68 -20.85 23.20 -9.18
CA ILE A 68 -21.78 22.24 -8.60
C ILE A 68 -22.79 23.03 -7.76
N GLU A 69 -24.07 22.88 -8.04
CA GLU A 69 -25.14 23.65 -7.42
C GLU A 69 -26.13 22.72 -6.70
N LEU A 70 -26.37 22.97 -5.41
CA LEU A 70 -27.30 22.22 -4.58
C LEU A 70 -28.48 23.08 -4.15
N GLU A 71 -29.69 22.62 -4.44
CA GLU A 71 -30.93 23.29 -4.04
C GLU A 71 -31.76 22.39 -3.11
N ILE A 72 -32.13 22.92 -1.94
CA ILE A 72 -32.84 22.17 -0.90
C ILE A 72 -34.28 22.69 -0.77
N ALA A 73 -35.27 21.86 -1.09
CA ALA A 73 -36.69 22.20 -0.96
C ALA A 73 -37.31 21.55 0.28
N LYS A 74 -37.71 22.33 1.28
CA LYS A 74 -38.38 21.82 2.51
C LYS A 74 -39.74 21.18 2.24
N ARG A 75 -40.40 21.54 1.14
CA ARG A 75 -41.62 20.94 0.59
C ARG A 75 -41.46 20.94 -0.93
N PRO A 76 -41.37 19.79 -1.62
CA PRO A 76 -41.77 18.44 -1.19
C PRO A 76 -40.70 17.60 -0.44
N LYS A 77 -39.63 18.19 0.12
CA LYS A 77 -38.46 17.50 0.72
C LYS A 77 -37.56 16.88 -0.34
N THR A 78 -37.05 17.74 -1.22
CA THR A 78 -36.15 17.32 -2.29
C THR A 78 -34.78 17.98 -2.15
N ILE A 79 -33.75 17.26 -2.57
CA ILE A 79 -32.40 17.77 -2.81
C ILE A 79 -32.17 17.71 -4.31
N THR A 80 -31.81 18.83 -4.92
CA THR A 80 -31.42 18.85 -6.33
C THR A 80 -29.95 19.17 -6.42
N ILE A 81 -29.15 18.31 -7.04
CA ILE A 81 -27.72 18.52 -7.28
C ILE A 81 -27.53 18.70 -8.79
N ARG A 82 -26.89 19.79 -9.20
CA ARG A 82 -26.61 20.09 -10.61
C ARG A 82 -25.12 20.28 -10.81
N ASP A 83 -24.55 19.61 -11.79
CA ASP A 83 -23.24 19.93 -12.34
C ASP A 83 -23.39 20.39 -13.77
N ASN A 84 -22.49 21.25 -14.21
CA ASN A 84 -22.38 21.67 -15.60
C ASN A 84 -21.21 20.94 -16.32
N GLY A 85 -20.85 19.74 -15.88
CA GLY A 85 -19.78 18.94 -16.44
C GLY A 85 -20.14 18.25 -17.76
N ILE A 86 -19.40 17.18 -18.10
CA ILE A 86 -19.48 16.53 -19.41
C ILE A 86 -20.85 15.93 -19.74
N GLY A 87 -21.64 15.52 -18.73
CA GLY A 87 -22.94 14.84 -18.90
C GLY A 87 -22.82 13.43 -19.51
N MET A 88 -23.97 12.81 -19.81
CA MET A 88 -24.06 11.45 -20.34
C MET A 88 -25.04 11.35 -21.53
N THR A 89 -24.77 10.39 -22.41
CA THR A 89 -25.68 9.90 -23.45
C THR A 89 -26.64 8.84 -22.91
N ARG A 90 -27.68 8.48 -23.68
CA ARG A 90 -28.66 7.45 -23.30
C ARG A 90 -27.99 6.10 -23.04
N GLU A 91 -27.03 5.74 -23.89
CA GLU A 91 -26.24 4.54 -23.78
C GLU A 91 -25.38 4.57 -22.51
N GLU A 92 -24.66 5.67 -22.26
CA GLU A 92 -23.89 5.85 -21.04
C GLU A 92 -24.79 5.75 -19.79
N VAL A 93 -26.01 6.31 -19.79
CA VAL A 93 -26.94 6.17 -18.67
C VAL A 93 -27.35 4.71 -18.45
N ALA A 94 -27.76 4.00 -19.50
CA ALA A 94 -28.18 2.60 -19.38
C ALA A 94 -27.04 1.69 -18.89
N GLU A 95 -25.81 1.97 -19.34
CA GLU A 95 -24.64 1.17 -19.01
C GLU A 95 -24.05 1.49 -17.64
N ASN A 96 -24.03 2.76 -17.24
CA ASN A 96 -23.28 3.24 -16.09
C ASN A 96 -24.15 3.49 -14.86
N ILE A 97 -25.41 3.86 -15.07
CA ILE A 97 -26.40 4.08 -14.03
C ILE A 97 -27.41 2.94 -13.99
N GLY A 98 -27.66 2.27 -15.11
CA GLY A 98 -28.61 1.16 -15.20
C GLY A 98 -28.04 -0.22 -14.85
N THR A 99 -26.72 -0.34 -14.64
CA THR A 99 -26.05 -1.60 -14.26
C THR A 99 -25.28 -1.40 -12.95
N ILE A 100 -25.58 -2.20 -11.91
CA ILE A 100 -24.83 -2.17 -10.65
C ILE A 100 -23.42 -2.72 -10.89
N ALA A 101 -22.43 -2.11 -10.24
CA ALA A 101 -21.00 -2.47 -10.37
C ALA A 101 -20.43 -2.24 -11.77
N ARG A 102 -21.04 -1.34 -12.54
CA ARG A 102 -20.54 -0.85 -13.84
C ARG A 102 -20.43 0.67 -13.76
N SER A 103 -19.27 1.19 -14.13
CA SER A 103 -18.97 2.62 -14.02
C SER A 103 -18.66 3.21 -15.39
N GLY A 104 -19.30 4.35 -15.69
CA GLY A 104 -19.08 5.13 -16.92
C GLY A 104 -17.76 5.84 -16.96
N THR A 105 -17.28 6.20 -15.77
CA THR A 105 -15.89 6.53 -15.55
C THR A 105 -15.03 5.38 -16.04
N LYS A 106 -15.19 4.17 -15.51
CA LYS A 106 -14.40 2.99 -15.91
C LYS A 106 -14.48 2.71 -17.41
N ARG A 107 -15.62 2.97 -18.07
CA ARG A 107 -15.77 2.78 -19.52
C ARG A 107 -15.21 3.89 -20.37
N PHE A 108 -15.29 5.14 -19.93
CA PHE A 108 -14.57 6.24 -20.58
C PHE A 108 -13.07 5.96 -20.59
N VAL A 109 -12.58 5.42 -19.47
CA VAL A 109 -11.23 4.88 -19.33
C VAL A 109 -11.02 3.77 -20.36
N GLU A 110 -11.84 2.72 -20.40
CA GLU A 110 -11.71 1.61 -21.38
C GLU A 110 -11.91 1.99 -22.87
N ALA A 111 -12.67 3.04 -23.19
CA ALA A 111 -13.06 3.45 -24.56
C ALA A 111 -12.10 4.44 -25.22
N LEU A 112 -11.20 5.04 -24.44
CA LEU A 112 -9.97 5.61 -24.98
C LEU A 112 -9.21 4.47 -25.69
N THR A 113 -8.52 4.75 -26.80
CA THR A 113 -7.82 3.69 -27.56
C THR A 113 -6.31 3.87 -27.45
N GLY A 114 -5.59 2.77 -27.27
CA GLY A 114 -4.16 2.79 -26.95
C GLY A 114 -3.89 3.26 -25.51
N GLU A 115 -2.73 3.87 -25.28
CA GLU A 115 -2.24 4.24 -23.93
C GLU A 115 -3.09 5.27 -23.16
N GLN A 116 -4.06 5.93 -23.81
CA GLN A 116 -4.99 6.84 -23.15
C GLN A 116 -6.02 6.11 -22.27
N SER A 117 -6.25 4.81 -22.52
CA SER A 117 -7.29 4.01 -21.86
C SER A 117 -6.97 3.47 -20.50
N GLU A 118 -5.71 3.54 -20.08
CA GLU A 118 -5.32 3.14 -18.74
C GLU A 118 -5.31 4.35 -17.79
N ASP A 119 -5.30 5.59 -18.31
CA ASP A 119 -4.92 6.81 -17.58
C ASP A 119 -6.04 7.63 -16.96
N ALA A 120 -7.21 7.69 -17.59
CA ALA A 120 -8.34 8.25 -16.89
C ALA A 120 -8.69 7.27 -15.73
N ASN A 121 -8.91 7.74 -14.52
CA ASN A 121 -9.47 6.93 -13.45
C ASN A 121 -10.09 7.86 -12.41
N LEU A 122 -11.28 8.37 -12.76
CA LEU A 122 -12.05 9.25 -11.90
C LEU A 122 -12.49 8.48 -10.63
N ILE A 123 -12.85 9.19 -9.56
CA ILE A 123 -12.99 8.67 -8.18
C ILE A 123 -14.06 7.56 -8.09
N GLY A 124 -15.07 7.57 -8.96
CA GLY A 124 -16.14 6.57 -9.03
C GLY A 124 -15.79 5.27 -9.78
N GLN A 125 -14.92 4.40 -9.24
CA GLN A 125 -14.47 3.17 -9.94
C GLN A 125 -15.35 1.93 -9.69
N PHE A 126 -16.01 1.83 -8.53
CA PHE A 126 -16.79 0.65 -8.15
C PHE A 126 -18.17 0.56 -8.82
N GLY A 127 -18.67 1.66 -9.41
CA GLY A 127 -20.01 1.69 -10.02
C GLY A 127 -21.15 1.44 -9.03
N VAL A 128 -20.91 1.67 -7.73
CA VAL A 128 -21.92 1.53 -6.65
C VAL A 128 -22.19 2.84 -5.90
N GLY A 129 -21.25 3.81 -5.96
CA GLY A 129 -21.33 5.06 -5.19
C GLY A 129 -22.58 5.89 -5.47
N PHE A 130 -23.05 5.93 -6.73
CA PHE A 130 -24.32 6.58 -7.08
C PHE A 130 -25.50 6.03 -6.26
N TYR A 131 -25.57 4.71 -6.06
CA TYR A 131 -26.70 4.07 -5.38
C TYR A 131 -26.72 4.31 -3.85
N SER A 132 -25.66 4.85 -3.26
CA SER A 132 -25.68 5.34 -1.87
C SER A 132 -26.79 6.39 -1.64
N VAL A 133 -27.24 7.08 -2.70
CA VAL A 133 -28.39 7.99 -2.67
C VAL A 133 -29.67 7.33 -2.13
N PHE A 134 -29.87 6.03 -2.37
CA PHE A 134 -31.05 5.30 -1.91
C PHE A 134 -31.05 4.99 -0.41
N MET A 135 -29.95 5.28 0.31
CA MET A 135 -29.95 5.32 1.78
C MET A 135 -30.86 6.41 2.33
N VAL A 136 -31.07 7.49 1.55
CA VAL A 136 -31.86 8.66 1.95
C VAL A 136 -33.05 8.94 1.03
N ALA A 137 -33.07 8.37 -0.17
CA ALA A 137 -34.06 8.66 -1.21
C ALA A 137 -35.19 7.61 -1.29
N GLU A 138 -36.43 8.08 -1.44
CA GLU A 138 -37.57 7.24 -1.86
C GLU A 138 -37.71 7.19 -3.38
N ARG A 139 -37.21 8.22 -4.07
CA ARG A 139 -37.23 8.34 -5.53
C ARG A 139 -36.08 9.23 -5.98
N VAL A 140 -35.42 8.86 -7.06
CA VAL A 140 -34.36 9.64 -7.70
C VAL A 140 -34.72 9.86 -9.15
N VAL A 141 -34.63 11.10 -9.61
CA VAL A 141 -34.75 11.48 -11.02
C VAL A 141 -33.43 12.11 -11.43
N MET A 142 -32.77 11.55 -12.42
CA MET A 142 -31.56 12.10 -13.02
C MET A 142 -31.89 12.60 -14.42
N LYS A 143 -31.53 13.85 -14.72
CA LYS A 143 -31.59 14.41 -16.07
C LYS A 143 -30.18 14.73 -16.52
N THR A 144 -29.79 14.35 -17.72
CA THR A 144 -28.42 14.54 -18.19
C THR A 144 -28.37 14.76 -19.69
N ARG A 145 -27.44 15.60 -20.14
CA ARG A 145 -27.12 15.75 -21.56
C ARG A 145 -25.62 15.90 -21.69
N LYS A 146 -25.03 15.13 -22.62
CA LYS A 146 -23.61 15.24 -22.92
C LYS A 146 -23.27 16.60 -23.58
N ALA A 147 -22.09 17.15 -23.27
CA ALA A 147 -21.59 18.33 -23.96
C ALA A 147 -21.35 18.04 -25.44
N GLY A 148 -21.69 18.99 -26.32
CA GLY A 148 -21.51 18.84 -27.76
C GLY A 148 -22.58 17.98 -28.46
N THR A 149 -23.61 17.52 -27.74
CA THR A 149 -24.78 16.85 -28.34
C THR A 149 -25.97 17.79 -28.50
N ALA A 150 -26.91 17.43 -29.37
CA ALA A 150 -28.12 18.24 -29.59
C ALA A 150 -29.03 18.23 -28.35
N LYS A 151 -29.77 19.32 -28.15
CA LYS A 151 -30.63 19.52 -26.96
C LYS A 151 -31.70 18.44 -26.80
N ASP A 152 -32.21 17.90 -27.89
CA ASP A 152 -33.21 16.81 -27.92
C ASP A 152 -32.64 15.44 -27.58
N GLN A 153 -31.31 15.31 -27.45
CA GLN A 153 -30.61 14.09 -26.99
C GLN A 153 -30.40 14.07 -25.46
N GLY A 154 -31.14 14.89 -24.71
CA GLY A 154 -31.16 14.81 -23.26
C GLY A 154 -31.88 13.55 -22.79
N VAL A 155 -31.50 13.06 -21.62
CA VAL A 155 -31.98 11.78 -21.06
C VAL A 155 -32.50 12.00 -19.66
N VAL A 156 -33.67 11.43 -19.37
CA VAL A 156 -34.24 11.34 -18.03
C VAL A 156 -34.22 9.90 -17.58
N TRP A 157 -33.63 9.66 -16.41
CA TRP A 157 -33.61 8.38 -15.72
C TRP A 157 -34.35 8.52 -14.39
N GLU A 158 -35.23 7.57 -14.07
CA GLU A 158 -35.97 7.59 -12.81
C GLU A 158 -35.98 6.21 -12.15
N SER A 159 -35.79 6.17 -10.82
CA SER A 159 -35.84 4.93 -10.04
C SER A 159 -36.25 5.18 -8.58
N ASP A 160 -36.84 4.15 -7.97
CA ASP A 160 -37.11 4.04 -6.53
C ASP A 160 -36.05 3.21 -5.78
N GLY A 161 -35.05 2.67 -6.50
CA GLY A 161 -34.00 1.80 -5.96
C GLY A 161 -34.45 0.37 -5.66
N VAL A 162 -35.68 -0.01 -6.00
CA VAL A 162 -36.28 -1.32 -5.67
C VAL A 162 -36.86 -2.00 -6.91
N THR A 163 -37.74 -1.33 -7.66
CA THR A 163 -38.52 -1.93 -8.75
C THR A 163 -37.82 -1.86 -10.12
N GLY A 164 -36.70 -1.16 -10.20
CA GLY A 164 -35.94 -0.94 -11.43
C GLY A 164 -35.86 0.55 -11.76
N TYR A 165 -35.71 0.88 -13.05
CA TYR A 165 -35.65 2.27 -13.51
C TYR A 165 -36.33 2.45 -14.87
N THR A 166 -36.71 3.68 -15.19
CA THR A 166 -37.15 4.10 -16.53
C THR A 166 -36.11 5.01 -17.18
N ILE A 167 -36.08 5.03 -18.51
CA ILE A 167 -35.20 5.89 -19.30
C ILE A 167 -35.93 6.48 -20.51
N GLU A 168 -36.00 7.80 -20.57
CA GLU A 168 -36.78 8.57 -21.54
C GLU A 168 -35.93 9.68 -22.17
N ASP A 169 -36.12 9.92 -23.47
CA ASP A 169 -35.45 11.05 -24.13
C ASP A 169 -36.27 12.34 -23.89
N GLN A 170 -35.58 13.43 -23.57
CA GLN A 170 -36.19 14.73 -23.29
C GLN A 170 -35.27 15.86 -23.75
N SER A 171 -35.87 16.94 -24.26
CA SER A 171 -35.09 18.15 -24.58
C SER A 171 -34.53 18.80 -23.31
N ILE A 172 -33.21 18.86 -23.21
CA ILE A 172 -32.47 19.48 -22.10
C ILE A 172 -31.58 20.60 -22.67
N GLU A 173 -31.78 21.81 -22.15
CA GLU A 173 -31.15 23.03 -22.66
C GLU A 173 -29.64 23.11 -22.38
N ASN A 174 -29.18 22.62 -21.23
CA ASN A 174 -27.80 22.72 -20.77
C ASN A 174 -27.16 21.32 -20.64
N HIS A 175 -25.86 21.20 -20.94
CA HIS A 175 -25.09 19.99 -20.69
C HIS A 175 -24.84 19.79 -19.18
N GLY A 176 -24.40 18.58 -18.81
CA GLY A 176 -24.14 18.20 -17.43
C GLY A 176 -25.22 17.29 -16.89
N THR A 177 -25.36 17.21 -15.56
CA THR A 177 -26.31 16.32 -14.89
C THR A 177 -27.06 17.03 -13.76
N GLU A 178 -28.36 16.82 -13.68
CA GLU A 178 -29.25 17.22 -12.59
C GLU A 178 -29.79 15.96 -11.90
N ILE A 179 -29.51 15.79 -10.60
CA ILE A 179 -30.03 14.69 -9.78
C ILE A 179 -31.02 15.28 -8.77
N ILE A 180 -32.28 14.91 -8.90
CA ILE A 180 -33.38 15.28 -8.00
C ILE A 180 -33.68 14.09 -7.10
N ILE A 181 -33.51 14.30 -5.80
CA ILE A 181 -33.64 13.29 -4.77
C ILE A 181 -34.86 13.61 -3.95
N THR A 182 -35.89 12.77 -3.99
CA THR A 182 -37.02 12.85 -3.06
C THR A 182 -36.65 12.08 -1.79
N LEU A 183 -36.60 12.77 -0.66
CA LEU A 183 -36.12 12.19 0.60
C LEU A 183 -37.18 11.30 1.26
N ARG A 184 -36.71 10.20 1.85
CA ARG A 184 -37.51 9.35 2.73
C ARG A 184 -37.95 10.11 3.98
N LYS A 185 -39.01 9.63 4.63
CA LYS A 185 -39.58 10.25 5.84
C LYS A 185 -38.58 10.33 7.01
N ASP A 186 -37.68 9.36 7.09
CA ASP A 186 -36.66 9.16 8.12
C ASP A 186 -35.30 9.80 7.78
N ALA A 187 -35.17 10.43 6.60
CA ALA A 187 -33.97 11.16 6.15
C ALA A 187 -34.24 12.67 5.98
N LYS A 188 -35.27 13.19 6.67
CA LYS A 188 -35.74 14.58 6.57
C LYS A 188 -34.71 15.62 7.04
N GLU A 189 -33.71 15.20 7.81
CA GLU A 189 -32.59 16.03 8.26
C GLU A 189 -31.80 16.63 7.09
N PHE A 190 -31.74 15.95 5.94
CA PHE A 190 -31.08 16.47 4.74
C PHE A 190 -31.95 17.45 3.94
N ALA A 191 -33.20 17.70 4.37
CA ALA A 191 -34.03 18.79 3.85
C ALA A 191 -33.72 20.15 4.53
N ASP A 192 -32.56 20.26 5.19
CA ASP A 192 -32.07 21.47 5.83
C ASP A 192 -30.72 21.90 5.26
N THR A 193 -30.62 23.17 4.86
CA THR A 193 -29.40 23.72 4.24
C THR A 193 -28.22 23.76 5.22
N GLY A 194 -28.47 23.96 6.52
CA GLY A 194 -27.41 23.94 7.53
C GLY A 194 -26.77 22.56 7.66
N GLN A 195 -27.60 21.51 7.69
CA GLN A 195 -27.13 20.13 7.70
C GLN A 195 -26.33 19.81 6.43
N VAL A 196 -26.87 20.12 5.24
CA VAL A 196 -26.19 19.85 3.96
C VAL A 196 -24.88 20.64 3.87
N SER A 197 -24.86 21.90 4.30
CA SER A 197 -23.64 22.73 4.35
C SER A 197 -22.56 22.12 5.23
N SER A 198 -22.93 21.61 6.42
CA SER A 198 -22.00 20.90 7.32
C SER A 198 -21.39 19.66 6.67
N VAL A 199 -22.21 18.86 5.98
CA VAL A 199 -21.75 17.66 5.26
C VAL A 199 -20.81 18.03 4.10
N ILE A 200 -21.13 19.06 3.32
CA ILE A 200 -20.25 19.55 2.25
C ILE A 200 -18.91 19.99 2.83
N LYS A 201 -18.90 20.77 3.91
CA LYS A 201 -17.66 21.22 4.55
C LYS A 201 -16.82 20.06 5.08
N LYS A 202 -17.48 19.01 5.58
CA LYS A 202 -16.80 17.82 6.09
C LYS A 202 -16.12 17.01 4.98
N TYR A 203 -16.76 16.86 3.82
CA TYR A 203 -16.31 15.89 2.80
C TYR A 203 -15.81 16.48 1.49
N ALA A 204 -16.20 17.70 1.17
CA ALA A 204 -16.06 18.29 -0.17
C ALA A 204 -15.44 19.70 -0.15
N ASP A 205 -15.02 20.21 1.01
CA ASP A 205 -14.43 21.56 1.12
C ASP A 205 -13.16 21.74 0.25
N HIS A 206 -12.42 20.65 0.08
CA HIS A 206 -11.19 20.59 -0.71
C HIS A 206 -11.40 20.46 -2.23
N ILE A 207 -12.64 20.29 -2.69
CA ILE A 207 -12.95 20.18 -4.12
C ILE A 207 -12.74 21.55 -4.77
N SER A 208 -11.98 21.58 -5.86
CA SER A 208 -11.60 22.82 -6.55
C SER A 208 -12.73 23.43 -7.37
N VAL A 209 -13.78 22.65 -7.68
CA VAL A 209 -15.00 23.14 -8.33
C VAL A 209 -15.85 23.89 -7.30
N PRO A 210 -16.29 25.14 -7.57
CA PRO A 210 -17.20 25.87 -6.70
C PRO A 210 -18.50 25.08 -6.43
N ILE A 211 -18.82 24.87 -5.15
CA ILE A 211 -20.03 24.23 -4.66
C ILE A 211 -20.92 25.30 -4.06
N ARG A 212 -22.06 25.54 -4.71
CA ARG A 212 -23.06 26.52 -4.28
C ARG A 212 -24.26 25.82 -3.68
N LEU A 213 -24.81 26.37 -2.60
CA LEU A 213 -25.98 25.85 -1.92
C LEU A 213 -27.04 26.96 -1.78
N ARG A 214 -28.30 26.60 -1.96
CA ARG A 214 -29.43 27.46 -1.59
C ARG A 214 -30.63 26.65 -1.11
N ALA A 215 -31.55 27.34 -0.43
CA ALA A 215 -32.91 26.83 -0.27
C ALA A 215 -33.70 27.05 -1.56
N ALA A 216 -34.65 26.17 -1.86
CA ALA A 216 -35.53 26.34 -3.02
C ALA A 216 -36.33 27.65 -2.90
N PRO A 217 -36.38 28.48 -3.97
CA PRO A 217 -37.12 29.73 -3.95
C PRO A 217 -38.60 29.51 -3.59
N THR A 218 -39.17 30.44 -2.84
CA THR A 218 -40.61 30.44 -2.55
C THR A 218 -41.27 31.64 -3.22
N ALA A 219 -42.58 31.59 -3.43
CA ALA A 219 -43.34 32.72 -4.00
C ALA A 219 -43.21 34.05 -3.22
N LYS A 220 -42.61 34.03 -2.01
CA LYS A 220 -42.42 35.18 -1.14
C LYS A 220 -40.97 35.61 -0.96
N LYS A 221 -39.99 34.78 -1.34
CA LYS A 221 -38.57 35.01 -1.08
C LYS A 221 -37.73 34.27 -2.11
N GLU A 222 -36.93 35.05 -2.85
CA GLU A 222 -35.79 34.53 -3.60
C GLU A 222 -34.65 34.21 -2.62
N GLU A 223 -33.97 33.10 -2.86
CA GLU A 223 -32.84 32.64 -2.06
C GLU A 223 -31.59 32.75 -2.93
N GLU A 224 -30.56 33.38 -2.38
CA GLU A 224 -29.28 33.56 -3.06
C GLU A 224 -28.44 32.29 -2.98
N TRP A 225 -27.56 32.11 -3.96
CA TRP A 225 -26.56 31.04 -3.96
C TRP A 225 -25.43 31.38 -2.98
N GLU A 226 -25.20 30.53 -2.00
CA GLU A 226 -24.07 30.63 -1.08
C GLU A 226 -22.94 29.69 -1.54
N LEU A 227 -21.71 30.19 -1.67
CA LEU A 227 -20.53 29.34 -1.87
C LEU A 227 -20.21 28.63 -0.55
N VAL A 228 -20.20 27.29 -0.56
CA VAL A 228 -20.09 26.49 0.67
C VAL A 228 -18.70 25.90 0.88
N ASN A 229 -17.99 25.57 -0.19
CA ASN A 229 -16.61 25.12 -0.11
C ASN A 229 -15.64 26.29 -0.27
N ASP A 230 -14.47 26.19 0.36
CA ASP A 230 -13.37 27.15 0.17
C ASP A 230 -12.88 27.16 -1.30
N GLY A 231 -13.06 26.05 -2.03
CA GLY A 231 -12.69 25.94 -3.44
C GLY A 231 -11.17 25.86 -3.65
N SER A 232 -10.39 25.82 -2.57
CA SER A 232 -8.95 25.66 -2.60
C SER A 232 -8.58 24.22 -2.26
N ALA A 233 -7.72 23.62 -3.10
CA ALA A 233 -7.25 22.28 -2.84
C ALA A 233 -6.40 22.26 -1.55
N LEU A 234 -6.67 21.32 -0.64
CA LEU A 234 -6.08 21.31 0.71
C LEU A 234 -4.54 21.39 0.68
N TRP A 235 -3.90 20.70 -0.27
CA TRP A 235 -2.44 20.68 -0.46
C TRP A 235 -1.83 21.98 -1.02
N THR A 236 -2.66 22.98 -1.32
CA THR A 236 -2.22 24.31 -1.77
C THR A 236 -2.28 25.36 -0.66
N ARG A 237 -3.04 25.09 0.41
CA ARG A 237 -3.17 25.95 1.59
C ARG A 237 -1.89 25.89 2.45
N ALA A 238 -1.58 26.97 3.15
CA ALA A 238 -0.44 26.99 4.05
C ALA A 238 -0.70 26.07 5.25
N ARG A 239 0.28 25.25 5.64
CA ARG A 239 0.10 24.21 6.67
C ARG A 239 -0.42 24.72 8.01
N LYS A 240 -0.09 25.96 8.37
CA LYS A 240 -0.51 26.62 9.61
C LYS A 240 -2.01 26.99 9.64
N ASP A 241 -2.62 27.06 8.46
CA ASP A 241 -4.02 27.45 8.27
C ASP A 241 -4.91 26.20 8.03
N ILE A 242 -4.37 25.00 8.27
CA ILE A 242 -5.08 23.72 8.12
C ILE A 242 -5.03 23.00 9.46
N SER A 243 -6.20 22.68 10.00
CA SER A 243 -6.35 21.91 11.24
C SER A 243 -6.07 20.42 11.03
N ASP A 244 -5.80 19.70 12.13
CA ASP A 244 -5.62 18.24 12.07
C ASP A 244 -6.89 17.53 11.58
N GLU A 245 -8.07 17.99 12.01
CA GLU A 245 -9.36 17.44 11.57
C GLU A 245 -9.58 17.58 10.06
N GLU A 246 -9.18 18.69 9.44
CA GLU A 246 -9.25 18.86 7.99
C GLU A 246 -8.34 17.88 7.24
N TYR A 247 -7.13 17.62 7.75
CA TYR A 247 -6.26 16.60 7.16
C TYR A 247 -6.83 15.19 7.32
N ASP A 248 -7.37 14.87 8.49
CA ASP A 248 -7.93 13.55 8.77
C ASP A 248 -9.18 13.30 7.92
N ASN A 249 -10.06 14.29 7.79
CA ASN A 249 -11.23 14.23 6.91
C ASN A 249 -10.82 14.08 5.45
N PHE A 250 -9.80 14.81 5.01
CA PHE A 250 -9.25 14.66 3.66
C PHE A 250 -8.70 13.25 3.43
N TYR A 251 -7.89 12.72 4.34
CA TYR A 251 -7.38 11.35 4.28
C TYR A 251 -8.52 10.34 4.14
N LYS A 252 -9.51 10.38 5.03
CA LYS A 252 -10.66 9.45 5.00
C LYS A 252 -11.49 9.57 3.73
N SER A 253 -11.67 10.80 3.22
CA SER A 253 -12.36 11.03 1.95
C SER A 253 -11.58 10.46 0.76
N LEU A 254 -10.24 10.52 0.82
CA LEU A 254 -9.35 10.07 -0.23
C LEU A 254 -9.21 8.54 -0.27
N THR A 255 -9.11 7.91 0.90
CA THR A 255 -8.76 6.49 1.05
C THR A 255 -9.94 5.58 1.35
N PHE A 256 -11.09 6.17 1.72
CA PHE A 256 -12.24 5.45 2.27
C PHE A 256 -11.93 4.70 3.58
N ASP A 257 -10.85 5.07 4.25
CA ASP A 257 -10.53 4.59 5.59
C ASP A 257 -11.46 5.24 6.63
N PHE A 258 -11.76 4.52 7.70
CA PHE A 258 -12.55 5.01 8.82
C PHE A 258 -11.66 5.62 9.92
N GLU A 259 -10.39 5.21 9.96
CA GLU A 259 -9.41 5.66 10.95
C GLU A 259 -8.58 6.85 10.45
N ASN A 260 -7.92 7.52 11.38
CA ASN A 260 -7.00 8.61 11.07
C ASN A 260 -5.67 8.04 10.57
N PRO A 261 -4.92 8.77 9.73
CA PRO A 261 -3.63 8.30 9.26
C PRO A 261 -2.62 8.24 10.42
N LEU A 262 -1.70 7.27 10.38
CA LEU A 262 -0.57 7.22 11.31
C LEU A 262 0.30 8.45 11.13
N LEU A 263 0.78 8.69 9.91
CA LEU A 263 1.66 9.80 9.59
C LEU A 263 1.10 10.63 8.44
N ARG A 264 1.46 11.91 8.47
CA ARG A 264 1.10 12.91 7.47
C ARG A 264 2.36 13.66 7.09
N LEU A 265 2.55 13.84 5.79
CA LEU A 265 3.57 14.69 5.22
C LEU A 265 2.90 15.62 4.20
N HIS A 266 2.87 16.91 4.53
CA HIS A 266 2.50 17.96 3.59
C HIS A 266 3.77 18.71 3.22
N ASN A 267 4.12 18.87 1.95
CA ASN A 267 5.23 19.69 1.50
C ASN A 267 4.96 20.38 0.16
N ARG A 268 5.45 21.62 0.03
CA ARG A 268 5.51 22.35 -1.23
C ARG A 268 6.98 22.53 -1.60
N VAL A 269 7.31 22.25 -2.85
CA VAL A 269 8.65 22.39 -3.43
C VAL A 269 8.56 23.45 -4.52
N GLU A 270 9.48 24.40 -4.50
CA GLU A 270 9.56 25.53 -5.43
C GLU A 270 10.93 25.53 -6.14
N GLY A 271 11.04 26.19 -7.29
CA GLY A 271 12.29 26.38 -8.01
C GLY A 271 12.35 25.64 -9.34
N ARG A 272 13.29 24.69 -9.51
CA ARG A 272 13.48 24.00 -10.81
C ARG A 272 12.33 23.05 -11.17
N LEU A 273 11.59 22.59 -10.15
CA LEU A 273 10.46 21.68 -10.26
C LEU A 273 9.48 22.05 -9.15
N GLU A 274 8.33 22.58 -9.54
CA GLU A 274 7.29 23.04 -8.63
C GLU A 274 6.20 21.99 -8.47
N TYR A 275 6.00 21.58 -7.22
CA TYR A 275 4.93 20.65 -6.85
C TYR A 275 4.59 20.73 -5.36
N SER A 276 3.33 20.45 -5.05
CA SER A 276 2.84 20.12 -3.73
C SER A 276 2.69 18.61 -3.58
N ALA A 277 3.04 18.07 -2.42
CA ALA A 277 2.74 16.70 -2.04
C ALA A 277 2.07 16.69 -0.67
N LEU A 278 0.91 16.04 -0.58
CA LEU A 278 0.22 15.75 0.66
C LEU A 278 0.00 14.24 0.71
N VAL A 279 0.87 13.56 1.46
CA VAL A 279 0.89 12.10 1.58
C VAL A 279 0.71 11.66 3.01
N PHE A 280 0.19 10.46 3.17
CA PHE A 280 -0.22 9.84 4.41
C PHE A 280 0.29 8.41 4.47
N ILE A 281 0.61 7.96 5.67
CA ILE A 281 0.83 6.55 5.99
C ILE A 281 -0.37 6.09 6.82
N PRO A 282 -1.14 5.09 6.36
CA PRO A 282 -2.28 4.55 7.11
C PRO A 282 -1.88 4.03 8.51
N ALA A 283 -2.84 3.98 9.43
CA ALA A 283 -2.67 3.33 10.75
C ALA A 283 -2.51 1.82 10.64
N HIS A 284 -3.17 1.21 9.64
CA HIS A 284 -3.16 -0.22 9.42
C HIS A 284 -2.82 -0.57 7.98
N ALA A 285 -2.16 -1.72 7.79
CA ALA A 285 -1.91 -2.26 6.48
C ALA A 285 -3.24 -2.58 5.77
N PRO A 286 -3.42 -2.13 4.52
CA PRO A 286 -4.60 -2.50 3.76
C PRO A 286 -4.55 -4.01 3.44
N TYR A 287 -5.70 -4.69 3.40
CA TYR A 287 -5.79 -6.15 3.24
C TYR A 287 -5.10 -6.69 1.98
N ASP A 288 -5.00 -5.85 0.96
CA ASP A 288 -4.44 -6.08 -0.36
C ASP A 288 -2.98 -5.60 -0.50
N LEU A 289 -2.28 -5.28 0.60
CA LEU A 289 -0.89 -4.78 0.56
C LEU A 289 0.06 -5.64 -0.31
N TRP A 290 -0.25 -6.94 -0.42
CA TRP A 290 0.55 -7.95 -1.11
C TRP A 290 0.01 -8.32 -2.51
N ASP A 291 -1.07 -7.67 -2.97
CA ASP A 291 -1.59 -7.85 -4.31
C ASP A 291 -0.68 -7.12 -5.33
N ALA A 292 -0.13 -7.87 -6.28
CA ALA A 292 0.78 -7.36 -7.29
C ALA A 292 0.07 -6.50 -8.35
N ASP A 293 -1.23 -6.74 -8.58
CA ASP A 293 -1.99 -6.18 -9.69
C ASP A 293 -2.79 -4.92 -9.29
N ARG A 294 -2.81 -4.54 -8.01
CA ARG A 294 -3.61 -3.39 -7.55
C ARG A 294 -2.94 -2.04 -7.77
N GLN A 295 -3.76 -1.06 -8.16
CA GLN A 295 -3.43 0.35 -8.22
C GLN A 295 -3.21 0.95 -6.81
N ARG A 296 -1.98 1.40 -6.54
CA ARG A 296 -1.45 2.03 -5.32
C ARG A 296 -1.77 3.53 -5.19
N GLY A 297 -1.59 4.04 -3.98
CA GLY A 297 -2.37 5.12 -3.38
C GLY A 297 -2.09 6.60 -3.68
N ILE A 298 -1.27 6.95 -4.67
CA ILE A 298 -0.97 8.36 -4.97
C ILE A 298 -1.75 8.83 -6.19
N LYS A 299 -2.49 9.94 -6.01
CA LYS A 299 -3.17 10.65 -7.09
C LYS A 299 -2.29 11.75 -7.62
N LEU A 300 -2.06 11.76 -8.93
CA LEU A 300 -1.34 12.82 -9.63
C LEU A 300 -2.32 13.89 -10.13
N TYR A 301 -2.01 15.12 -9.78
CA TYR A 301 -2.65 16.31 -10.30
C TYR A 301 -1.61 17.15 -11.04
N VAL A 302 -2.08 17.86 -12.05
CA VAL A 302 -1.30 18.88 -12.74
C VAL A 302 -2.14 20.14 -12.75
N ARG A 303 -1.65 21.20 -12.11
CA ARG A 303 -2.39 22.45 -11.92
C ARG A 303 -3.80 22.20 -11.39
N ARG A 304 -3.91 21.32 -10.39
CA ARG A 304 -5.16 20.90 -9.74
C ARG A 304 -6.15 20.16 -10.65
N VAL A 305 -5.74 19.77 -11.86
CA VAL A 305 -6.49 18.87 -12.72
C VAL A 305 -6.02 17.46 -12.42
N PHE A 306 -6.95 16.58 -12.04
CA PHE A 306 -6.63 15.17 -11.86
C PHE A 306 -6.13 14.58 -13.19
N ILE A 307 -4.98 13.93 -13.15
CA ILE A 307 -4.36 13.30 -14.32
C ILE A 307 -4.53 11.79 -14.25
N ALA A 308 -4.01 11.16 -13.19
CA ALA A 308 -4.02 9.72 -13.04
C ALA A 308 -3.84 9.29 -11.58
N ASP A 309 -4.37 8.12 -11.24
CA ASP A 309 -3.88 7.32 -10.12
C ASP A 309 -2.61 6.61 -10.60
N ASP A 310 -1.43 7.24 -10.43
CA ASP A 310 -0.14 6.68 -10.86
C ASP A 310 0.56 6.00 -9.69
N THR A 311 0.72 4.68 -9.86
CA THR A 311 0.92 3.74 -8.79
C THR A 311 2.28 3.06 -8.84
N LYS A 312 3.04 3.27 -9.93
CA LYS A 312 4.35 2.67 -10.14
C LYS A 312 5.46 3.72 -10.32
N ASN A 313 5.15 4.88 -10.92
CA ASN A 313 6.21 5.84 -11.21
C ASN A 313 6.39 6.90 -10.11
N LEU A 314 5.34 7.18 -9.32
CA LEU A 314 5.40 8.19 -8.26
C LEU A 314 5.87 7.66 -6.91
N MET A 315 5.69 6.36 -6.64
CA MET A 315 6.16 5.70 -5.41
C MET A 315 6.84 4.37 -5.72
N PRO A 316 7.96 4.05 -5.06
CA PRO A 316 8.61 2.76 -5.18
C PRO A 316 7.80 1.67 -4.46
N SER A 317 8.11 0.39 -4.74
CA SER A 317 7.32 -0.73 -4.24
C SER A 317 7.31 -0.82 -2.74
N TYR A 318 8.46 -0.63 -2.11
CA TYR A 318 8.59 -0.67 -0.66
C TYR A 318 7.81 0.43 0.09
N LEU A 319 7.21 1.40 -0.62
CA LEU A 319 6.32 2.44 -0.07
C LEU A 319 4.87 2.37 -0.62
N ARG A 320 4.45 1.23 -1.17
CA ARG A 320 3.11 1.03 -1.77
C ARG A 320 1.91 1.29 -0.86
N PHE A 321 2.12 1.29 0.46
CA PHE A 321 1.10 1.61 1.45
C PHE A 321 0.82 3.10 1.56
N VAL A 322 1.68 3.98 1.03
CA VAL A 322 1.49 5.43 1.09
C VAL A 322 0.25 5.84 0.28
N ARG A 323 -0.52 6.77 0.83
CA ARG A 323 -1.75 7.33 0.24
C ARG A 323 -1.59 8.84 0.10
N GLY A 324 -2.18 9.48 -0.90
CA GLY A 324 -2.09 10.94 -0.99
C GLY A 324 -2.25 11.54 -2.37
N VAL A 325 -1.86 12.80 -2.46
CA VAL A 325 -1.89 13.62 -3.66
C VAL A 325 -0.50 14.21 -3.92
N ILE A 326 -0.11 14.22 -5.19
CA ILE A 326 0.99 15.03 -5.71
C ILE A 326 0.39 15.94 -6.79
N ASP A 327 0.56 17.25 -6.66
CA ASP A 327 0.09 18.24 -7.63
C ASP A 327 1.27 19.03 -8.16
N SER A 328 1.53 18.97 -9.46
CA SER A 328 2.65 19.67 -10.09
C SER A 328 2.19 20.80 -11.00
N ASP A 329 2.85 21.95 -10.91
CA ASP A 329 2.58 23.10 -11.78
C ASP A 329 3.36 23.06 -13.11
N ASP A 330 4.47 22.32 -13.12
CA ASP A 330 5.47 22.24 -14.20
C ASP A 330 5.28 21.05 -15.15
N LEU A 331 4.54 20.04 -14.72
CA LEU A 331 4.20 18.91 -15.57
C LEU A 331 3.20 19.37 -16.66
N PRO A 332 3.30 18.89 -17.91
CA PRO A 332 2.31 19.19 -18.93
C PRO A 332 0.95 18.55 -18.59
N LEU A 333 -0.16 19.09 -19.10
CA LEU A 333 -1.50 18.52 -18.86
C LEU A 333 -1.80 17.30 -19.75
N ASN A 334 -1.15 17.19 -20.92
CA ASN A 334 -1.34 16.11 -21.89
C ASN A 334 -0.40 14.92 -21.63
N ILE A 335 -0.22 14.56 -20.37
CA ILE A 335 0.67 13.47 -19.95
C ILE A 335 0.03 12.12 -20.23
N SER A 336 0.74 11.26 -20.96
CA SER A 336 0.44 9.83 -21.07
C SER A 336 1.21 9.01 -20.03
N ARG A 337 0.78 7.77 -19.76
CA ARG A 337 1.54 6.76 -19.00
C ARG A 337 2.96 6.56 -19.51
N GLU A 338 3.17 6.54 -20.83
CA GLU A 338 4.52 6.44 -21.41
C GLU A 338 5.37 7.65 -21.03
N PHE A 339 4.78 8.85 -21.03
CA PHE A 339 5.43 10.04 -20.53
C PHE A 339 5.77 9.89 -19.04
N LEU A 340 4.84 9.44 -18.18
CA LEU A 340 5.11 9.24 -16.76
C LEU A 340 6.29 8.29 -16.49
N GLN A 341 6.38 7.18 -17.22
CA GLN A 341 7.43 6.17 -17.05
C GLN A 341 8.82 6.65 -17.50
N LYS A 342 8.90 7.48 -18.55
CA LYS A 342 10.17 7.90 -19.15
C LYS A 342 10.57 9.33 -18.78
N ASN A 343 9.78 10.03 -17.96
CA ASN A 343 9.99 11.44 -17.68
C ASN A 343 10.89 11.68 -16.45
N LYS A 344 12.00 12.40 -16.69
CA LYS A 344 12.98 12.77 -15.66
C LYS A 344 12.45 13.70 -14.56
N GLN A 345 11.41 14.49 -14.81
CA GLN A 345 10.74 15.30 -13.81
C GLN A 345 9.93 14.43 -12.84
N VAL A 346 9.18 13.45 -13.34
CA VAL A 346 8.43 12.49 -12.51
C VAL A 346 9.37 11.73 -11.60
N GLU A 347 10.48 11.23 -12.14
CA GLU A 347 11.55 10.57 -11.38
C GLU A 347 12.12 11.46 -10.26
N ARG A 348 12.32 12.76 -10.54
CA ARG A 348 12.79 13.73 -9.53
C ARG A 348 11.73 14.01 -8.46
N ILE A 349 10.46 14.07 -8.84
CA ILE A 349 9.35 14.22 -7.91
C ILE A 349 9.29 12.99 -6.99
N ARG A 350 9.32 11.77 -7.54
CA ARG A 350 9.40 10.52 -6.77
C ARG A 350 10.56 10.57 -5.78
N ALA A 351 11.77 10.79 -6.25
CA ALA A 351 12.96 10.84 -5.39
C ALA A 351 12.89 11.96 -4.33
N GLY A 352 12.25 13.09 -4.64
CA GLY A 352 12.00 14.17 -3.69
C GLY A 352 11.03 13.75 -2.58
N VAL A 353 9.91 13.12 -2.94
CA VAL A 353 8.90 12.69 -1.97
C VAL A 353 9.39 11.50 -1.13
N VAL A 354 10.05 10.51 -1.73
CA VAL A 354 10.70 9.38 -1.03
C VAL A 354 11.63 9.89 0.07
N ARG A 355 12.54 10.83 -0.25
CA ARG A 355 13.45 11.42 0.74
C ARG A 355 12.72 12.13 1.88
N LYS A 356 11.58 12.77 1.60
CA LYS A 356 10.76 13.40 2.65
C LYS A 356 10.07 12.37 3.54
N ILE A 357 9.56 11.28 2.97
CA ILE A 357 8.96 10.17 3.73
C ILE A 357 10.02 9.52 4.62
N LEU A 358 11.18 9.15 4.09
CA LEU A 358 12.27 8.57 4.87
C LEU A 358 12.76 9.52 5.97
N GLY A 359 12.87 10.83 5.67
CA GLY A 359 13.22 11.84 6.68
C GLY A 359 12.19 11.95 7.80
N GLU A 360 10.90 11.84 7.48
CA GLU A 360 9.82 11.84 8.46
C GLU A 360 9.81 10.57 9.31
N LEU A 361 10.02 9.40 8.71
CA LEU A 361 10.19 8.14 9.43
C LEU A 361 11.39 8.22 10.40
N LYS A 362 12.53 8.79 9.98
CA LYS A 362 13.69 9.03 10.87
C LYS A 362 13.34 9.96 12.02
N ARG A 363 12.52 10.99 11.77
CA ARG A 363 12.05 11.92 12.81
C ARG A 363 11.14 11.21 13.82
N VAL A 364 10.20 10.39 13.35
CA VAL A 364 9.24 9.65 14.19
C VAL A 364 9.99 8.61 15.00
N ALA A 365 10.87 7.81 14.39
CA ALA A 365 11.74 6.86 15.08
C ALA A 365 12.51 7.45 16.27
N LYS A 366 12.92 8.73 16.18
CA LYS A 366 13.66 9.43 17.24
C LYS A 366 12.78 10.10 18.30
N LYS A 367 11.58 10.55 17.92
CA LYS A 367 10.72 11.39 18.79
C LYS A 367 9.53 10.65 19.39
N ASP A 368 9.13 9.54 18.79
CA ASP A 368 7.91 8.80 19.11
C ASP A 368 8.09 7.33 18.70
N SER A 369 8.77 6.58 19.57
CA SER A 369 9.13 5.18 19.32
C SER A 369 7.91 4.27 19.25
N GLU A 370 6.87 4.53 20.04
CA GLU A 370 5.61 3.77 20.01
C GLU A 370 4.93 3.90 18.65
N LYS A 371 4.82 5.14 18.14
CA LYS A 371 4.24 5.39 16.83
C LYS A 371 5.08 4.79 15.69
N TYR A 372 6.40 4.82 15.83
CA TYR A 372 7.29 4.14 14.89
C TYR A 372 7.12 2.62 14.92
N GLN A 373 6.90 2.05 16.10
CA GLN A 373 6.67 0.63 16.26
C GLN A 373 5.37 0.18 15.60
N THR A 374 4.31 0.99 15.69
CA THR A 374 3.08 0.76 14.91
C THR A 374 3.36 0.73 13.40
N PHE A 375 4.13 1.70 12.88
CA PHE A 375 4.55 1.69 11.48
C PHE A 375 5.33 0.41 11.13
N TRP A 376 6.29 0.02 11.95
CA TRP A 376 7.13 -1.13 11.69
C TRP A 376 6.33 -2.44 11.68
N LYS A 377 5.40 -2.62 12.62
CA LYS A 377 4.54 -3.79 12.70
C LYS A 377 3.67 -3.97 11.45
N GLU A 378 3.10 -2.87 10.95
CA GLU A 378 2.19 -2.90 9.80
C GLU A 378 2.92 -3.00 8.46
N PHE A 379 4.07 -2.31 8.33
CA PHE A 379 4.71 -2.07 7.03
C PHE A 379 6.16 -2.56 6.93
N GLY A 380 6.79 -2.99 8.02
CA GLY A 380 8.21 -3.34 8.07
C GLY A 380 8.62 -4.38 7.03
N ARG A 381 7.79 -5.40 6.80
CA ARG A 381 8.04 -6.43 5.78
C ARG A 381 8.09 -5.88 4.36
N ALA A 382 7.16 -4.99 4.00
CA ALA A 382 7.16 -4.34 2.69
C ALA A 382 8.30 -3.30 2.60
N PHE A 383 8.57 -2.59 3.70
CA PHE A 383 9.62 -1.58 3.76
C PHE A 383 11.03 -2.17 3.59
N LYS A 384 11.27 -3.40 4.09
CA LYS A 384 12.52 -4.16 3.91
C LYS A 384 12.90 -4.36 2.44
N GLU A 385 11.94 -4.46 1.52
CA GLU A 385 12.20 -4.56 0.07
C GLU A 385 12.97 -3.36 -0.47
N GLY A 386 12.89 -2.20 0.20
CA GLY A 386 13.65 -1.01 -0.18
C GLY A 386 15.16 -1.22 -0.15
N ILE A 387 15.67 -2.17 0.65
CA ILE A 387 17.09 -2.53 0.66
C ILE A 387 17.53 -3.14 -0.68
N THR A 388 16.66 -3.90 -1.33
CA THR A 388 16.95 -4.59 -2.60
C THR A 388 16.62 -3.71 -3.79
N GLU A 389 15.59 -2.88 -3.69
CA GLU A 389 15.05 -2.09 -4.81
C GLU A 389 15.68 -0.69 -4.97
N ASP A 390 16.09 -0.03 -3.88
CA ASP A 390 16.45 1.39 -3.88
C ASP A 390 17.88 1.61 -3.38
N GLU A 391 18.84 1.46 -4.29
CA GLU A 391 20.27 1.60 -3.98
C GLU A 391 20.61 2.99 -3.44
N ASP A 392 20.02 4.04 -4.02
CA ASP A 392 20.27 5.44 -3.67
C ASP A 392 19.88 5.75 -2.22
N ASN A 393 18.82 5.10 -1.71
CA ASN A 393 18.34 5.28 -0.34
C ASN A 393 18.67 4.12 0.61
N ARG A 394 19.37 3.07 0.14
CA ARG A 394 19.63 1.84 0.91
C ARG A 394 20.14 2.10 2.33
N GLN A 395 21.11 3.00 2.48
CA GLN A 395 21.67 3.35 3.80
C GLN A 395 20.64 4.04 4.71
N SER A 396 19.81 4.92 4.14
CA SER A 396 18.75 5.60 4.90
C SER A 396 17.63 4.64 5.31
N ILE A 397 17.35 3.63 4.50
CA ILE A 397 16.41 2.55 4.80
C ILE A 397 16.99 1.64 5.88
N ALA A 398 18.29 1.30 5.80
CA ALA A 398 18.99 0.48 6.79
C ALA A 398 18.92 1.09 8.22
N GLU A 399 19.09 2.42 8.36
CA GLU A 399 18.91 3.13 9.64
C GLU A 399 17.51 2.97 10.27
N LEU A 400 16.50 2.70 9.43
CA LEU A 400 15.11 2.57 9.81
C LEU A 400 14.70 1.12 10.09
N LEU A 401 15.51 0.13 9.73
CA LEU A 401 15.17 -1.27 10.00
C LEU A 401 15.06 -1.53 11.51
N ARG A 402 14.17 -2.46 11.88
CA ARG A 402 14.09 -3.02 13.22
C ARG A 402 14.19 -4.53 13.16
N PHE A 403 14.75 -5.10 14.22
CA PHE A 403 14.96 -6.52 14.34
C PHE A 403 14.68 -6.99 15.76
N ALA A 404 14.44 -8.29 15.90
CA ALA A 404 14.60 -8.97 17.17
C ALA A 404 16.07 -9.40 17.28
N THR A 405 16.62 -9.42 18.49
CA THR A 405 17.99 -9.87 18.74
C THR A 405 17.99 -10.87 19.90
N THR A 406 19.16 -11.47 20.18
CA THR A 406 19.34 -12.32 21.36
C THR A 406 19.11 -11.59 22.69
N LYS A 407 19.07 -10.26 22.69
CA LYS A 407 18.77 -9.42 23.86
C LYS A 407 17.28 -9.00 23.94
N SER A 408 16.46 -9.34 22.93
CA SER A 408 15.02 -9.09 22.93
C SER A 408 14.28 -10.08 23.83
N GLU A 409 13.22 -9.61 24.51
CA GLU A 409 12.37 -10.46 25.37
C GLU A 409 11.32 -11.27 24.57
N SER A 410 11.06 -10.89 23.31
CA SER A 410 10.06 -11.49 22.43
C SER A 410 10.53 -11.50 20.96
N ASP A 411 9.67 -12.00 20.07
CA ASP A 411 9.86 -11.94 18.62
C ASP A 411 9.53 -10.57 18.00
N GLU A 412 9.12 -9.60 18.83
CA GLU A 412 8.86 -8.25 18.39
C GLU A 412 10.15 -7.55 17.93
N GLN A 413 10.12 -7.01 16.72
CA GLN A 413 11.28 -6.35 16.12
C GLN A 413 11.35 -4.90 16.60
N THR A 414 12.17 -4.61 17.61
CA THR A 414 12.31 -3.28 18.23
C THR A 414 13.71 -2.68 18.12
N GLU A 415 14.73 -3.49 17.82
CA GLU A 415 16.13 -3.08 17.85
C GLU A 415 16.59 -2.58 16.49
N SER A 416 17.17 -1.38 16.45
CA SER A 416 17.82 -0.83 15.25
C SER A 416 19.28 -1.27 15.12
N LEU A 417 19.84 -1.18 13.90
CA LEU A 417 21.27 -1.41 13.68
C LEU A 417 22.15 -0.45 14.48
N GLN A 418 21.72 0.80 14.69
CA GLN A 418 22.46 1.74 15.52
C GLN A 418 22.50 1.28 16.97
N GLN A 419 21.36 0.87 17.53
CA GLN A 419 21.28 0.36 18.90
C GLN A 419 22.14 -0.90 19.09
N TYR A 420 22.21 -1.76 18.08
CA TYR A 420 23.14 -2.90 18.06
C TYR A 420 24.60 -2.41 18.14
N ILE A 421 24.99 -1.46 17.28
CA ILE A 421 26.35 -0.89 17.25
C ILE A 421 26.72 -0.28 18.60
N ASP A 422 25.80 0.48 19.21
CA ASP A 422 26.03 1.15 20.50
C ASP A 422 26.29 0.15 21.65
N ARG A 423 25.90 -1.12 21.47
CA ARG A 423 26.09 -2.22 22.42
C ARG A 423 27.15 -3.24 21.99
N MET A 424 27.85 -3.01 20.88
CA MET A 424 28.90 -3.91 20.41
C MET A 424 30.05 -4.00 21.42
N HIS A 425 30.64 -5.19 21.53
CA HIS A 425 31.86 -5.38 22.29
C HIS A 425 33.03 -4.61 21.63
N GLU A 426 34.00 -4.11 22.42
CA GLU A 426 35.10 -3.26 21.92
C GLU A 426 35.93 -3.92 20.80
N LYS A 427 36.17 -5.23 20.91
CA LYS A 427 36.90 -6.03 19.90
C LYS A 427 36.02 -6.50 18.74
N GLN A 428 34.72 -6.23 18.75
CA GLN A 428 33.78 -6.69 17.73
C GLN A 428 33.87 -5.81 16.49
N ASP A 429 34.17 -6.44 15.35
CA ASP A 429 34.34 -5.78 14.06
C ASP A 429 33.10 -5.91 13.15
N ALA A 430 32.19 -6.85 13.43
CA ALA A 430 31.06 -7.20 12.56
C ALA A 430 29.71 -7.21 13.29
N ILE A 431 28.63 -6.99 12.55
CA ILE A 431 27.25 -7.19 13.00
C ILE A 431 26.87 -8.65 12.73
N TYR A 432 26.60 -9.41 13.79
CA TYR A 432 26.27 -10.82 13.67
C TYR A 432 24.76 -11.02 13.49
N TYR A 433 24.39 -11.89 12.55
CA TYR A 433 22.99 -12.25 12.30
C TYR A 433 22.80 -13.74 12.01
N ILE A 434 21.57 -14.22 12.18
CA ILE A 434 21.11 -15.51 11.68
C ILE A 434 19.77 -15.36 10.97
N THR A 435 19.59 -16.08 9.86
CA THR A 435 18.31 -16.21 9.19
C THR A 435 17.70 -17.59 9.47
N ALA A 436 16.40 -17.62 9.72
CA ALA A 436 15.65 -18.86 9.94
C ALA A 436 14.23 -18.76 9.35
N ASP A 437 13.48 -19.87 9.42
CA ASP A 437 12.09 -19.93 8.96
C ASP A 437 11.08 -19.41 9.98
N SER A 438 11.52 -19.17 11.21
CA SER A 438 10.73 -18.59 12.30
C SER A 438 11.65 -18.01 13.38
N HIS A 439 11.12 -17.12 14.21
CA HIS A 439 11.86 -16.56 15.35
C HIS A 439 12.33 -17.66 16.32
N ALA A 440 11.46 -18.65 16.62
CA ALA A 440 11.79 -19.77 17.49
C ALA A 440 12.97 -20.60 16.95
N SER A 441 13.00 -20.90 15.65
CA SER A 441 14.14 -21.57 15.00
C SER A 441 15.43 -20.74 15.09
N ALA A 442 15.34 -19.41 14.92
CA ALA A 442 16.49 -18.53 15.04
C ALA A 442 17.05 -18.53 16.48
N GLN A 443 16.17 -18.32 17.47
CA GLN A 443 16.52 -18.20 18.90
C GLN A 443 17.08 -19.50 19.50
N GLY A 444 16.57 -20.65 19.03
CA GLY A 444 16.98 -22.00 19.43
C GLY A 444 18.17 -22.57 18.63
N SER A 445 18.79 -21.78 17.76
CA SER A 445 19.87 -22.26 16.90
C SER A 445 21.15 -22.60 17.69
N PRO A 446 21.81 -23.73 17.42
CA PRO A 446 23.09 -24.10 18.04
C PRO A 446 24.22 -23.11 17.67
N HIS A 447 24.09 -22.41 16.53
CA HIS A 447 25.07 -21.40 16.11
C HIS A 447 25.16 -20.21 17.09
N LEU A 448 24.17 -20.03 17.97
CA LEU A 448 24.17 -18.95 18.96
C LEU A 448 24.97 -19.26 20.22
N GLU A 449 25.37 -20.52 20.45
CA GLU A 449 25.92 -20.98 21.73
C GLU A 449 27.16 -20.18 22.18
N ILE A 450 28.17 -20.07 21.33
CA ILE A 450 29.38 -19.27 21.64
C ILE A 450 29.05 -17.79 21.84
N PHE A 451 28.15 -17.22 21.04
CA PHE A 451 27.75 -15.83 21.16
C PHE A 451 27.04 -15.57 22.48
N LYS A 452 26.13 -16.45 22.89
CA LYS A 452 25.45 -16.40 24.19
C LYS A 452 26.43 -16.54 25.35
N LYS A 453 27.39 -17.47 25.26
CA LYS A 453 28.43 -17.68 26.28
C LYS A 453 29.26 -16.42 26.54
N HIS A 454 29.53 -15.64 25.51
CA HIS A 454 30.35 -14.42 25.58
C HIS A 454 29.53 -13.12 25.56
N ASP A 455 28.20 -13.18 25.77
CA ASP A 455 27.26 -12.04 25.74
C ASP A 455 27.36 -11.17 24.46
N ILE A 456 27.65 -11.80 23.32
CA ILE A 456 27.66 -11.12 22.03
C ILE A 456 26.25 -11.15 21.44
N GLU A 457 25.75 -9.96 21.12
CA GLU A 457 24.42 -9.79 20.54
C GLU A 457 24.36 -10.34 19.09
N VAL A 458 23.28 -11.05 18.75
CA VAL A 458 23.04 -11.55 17.38
C VAL A 458 21.64 -11.15 16.93
N ILE A 459 21.53 -10.63 15.72
CA ILE A 459 20.26 -10.29 15.07
C ILE A 459 19.53 -11.57 14.63
N LEU A 460 18.26 -11.70 15.01
CA LEU A 460 17.39 -12.84 14.71
C LEU A 460 16.43 -12.47 13.58
N MET A 461 16.73 -12.95 12.37
CA MET A 461 15.98 -12.66 11.16
C MET A 461 15.09 -13.85 10.78
N SER A 462 13.80 -13.60 10.57
CA SER A 462 12.81 -14.66 10.35
C SER A 462 11.73 -14.31 9.33
N ASP A 463 11.74 -13.09 8.79
CA ASP A 463 10.88 -12.77 7.66
C ASP A 463 11.48 -13.35 6.38
N HIS A 464 10.62 -13.81 5.47
CA HIS A 464 11.09 -14.33 4.17
C HIS A 464 12.01 -13.33 3.44
N ILE A 465 11.66 -12.04 3.45
CA ILE A 465 12.42 -10.97 2.79
C ILE A 465 13.83 -10.80 3.36
N ASP A 466 14.11 -11.27 4.59
CA ASP A 466 15.39 -11.06 5.26
C ASP A 466 16.57 -11.71 4.52
N GLU A 467 16.35 -12.86 3.85
CA GLU A 467 17.38 -13.50 3.02
C GLU A 467 17.88 -12.56 1.91
N TRP A 468 16.96 -11.82 1.29
CA TRP A 468 17.32 -10.86 0.25
C TRP A 468 17.89 -9.57 0.84
N VAL A 469 17.44 -9.14 2.02
CA VAL A 469 18.01 -7.99 2.75
C VAL A 469 19.50 -8.20 2.98
N VAL A 470 19.91 -9.33 3.57
CA VAL A 470 21.33 -9.58 3.90
C VAL A 470 22.20 -9.89 2.67
N MET A 471 21.60 -10.18 1.52
CA MET A 471 22.32 -10.27 0.25
C MET A 471 22.71 -8.90 -0.32
N HIS A 472 21.97 -7.83 0.03
CA HIS A 472 22.18 -6.47 -0.51
C HIS A 472 22.72 -5.48 0.53
N LEU A 473 22.44 -5.72 1.82
CA LEU A 473 22.99 -4.98 2.96
C LEU A 473 24.19 -5.74 3.52
N THR A 474 25.36 -5.54 2.89
CA THR A 474 26.60 -6.23 3.27
C THR A 474 27.35 -5.55 4.43
N GLU A 475 27.11 -4.26 4.65
CA GLU A 475 27.73 -3.47 5.72
C GLU A 475 26.80 -2.35 6.20
N PHE A 476 27.03 -1.86 7.43
CA PHE A 476 26.37 -0.68 7.98
C PHE A 476 27.35 0.08 8.88
N GLN A 477 27.60 1.37 8.59
CA GLN A 477 28.59 2.19 9.30
C GLN A 477 29.97 1.51 9.42
N ASP A 478 30.49 1.05 8.28
CA ASP A 478 31.79 0.35 8.17
C ASP A 478 31.88 -0.99 8.94
N LYS A 479 30.76 -1.49 9.48
CA LYS A 479 30.67 -2.81 10.11
C LYS A 479 30.07 -3.83 9.14
N PRO A 480 30.81 -4.86 8.70
CA PRO A 480 30.27 -5.92 7.85
C PRO A 480 29.19 -6.71 8.59
N LEU A 481 28.14 -7.13 7.87
CA LEU A 481 27.13 -8.06 8.37
C LEU A 481 27.61 -9.50 8.13
N LYS A 482 27.82 -10.29 9.18
CA LYS A 482 28.29 -11.68 9.11
C LYS A 482 27.24 -12.65 9.62
N SER A 483 26.92 -13.67 8.83
CA SER A 483 26.01 -14.73 9.24
C SER A 483 26.73 -15.69 10.19
N ILE A 484 26.15 -15.99 11.35
CA ILE A 484 26.73 -16.96 12.29
C ILE A 484 26.58 -18.43 11.83
N ALA A 485 25.77 -18.66 10.79
CA ALA A 485 25.52 -19.97 10.19
C ALA A 485 26.34 -20.21 8.91
N LYS A 486 27.23 -19.27 8.54
CA LYS A 486 28.12 -19.39 7.38
C LYS A 486 29.58 -19.28 7.77
N GLY A 487 30.43 -19.94 7.00
CA GLY A 487 31.86 -19.72 6.99
C GLY A 487 32.58 -20.14 8.26
N ASP A 488 33.87 -19.83 8.26
CA ASP A 488 34.66 -19.71 9.49
C ASP A 488 34.47 -18.32 10.08
N LEU A 489 34.00 -18.27 11.32
CA LEU A 489 33.90 -17.03 12.06
C LEU A 489 35.21 -16.86 12.82
N GLU A 490 35.92 -15.76 12.55
CA GLU A 490 37.11 -15.36 13.32
C GLU A 490 36.66 -14.92 14.72
N LEU A 491 36.56 -15.89 15.64
CA LEU A 491 36.09 -15.70 17.00
C LEU A 491 37.22 -15.78 18.03
N ASP A 492 38.47 -15.84 17.59
CA ASP A 492 39.65 -15.98 18.45
C ASP A 492 39.76 -14.88 19.50
N TRP A 493 39.18 -13.71 19.24
CA TRP A 493 39.14 -12.58 20.17
C TRP A 493 38.15 -12.77 21.33
N LEU A 494 37.21 -13.71 21.24
CA LEU A 494 36.27 -14.07 22.31
C LEU A 494 36.90 -14.97 23.36
N GLU A 495 37.92 -15.74 22.97
CA GLU A 495 38.65 -16.60 23.87
C GLU A 495 39.81 -15.82 24.50
N SER A 496 39.95 -15.92 25.82
CA SER A 496 41.07 -15.29 26.54
C SER A 496 42.40 -15.89 26.09
N GLU A 497 43.49 -15.12 26.16
CA GLU A 497 44.88 -15.54 25.83
C GLU A 497 45.35 -16.83 26.55
N GLU A 498 44.61 -17.33 27.53
CA GLU A 498 44.79 -18.66 28.14
C GLU A 498 43.96 -19.73 27.41
N LYS A 499 44.37 -20.08 26.19
CA LYS A 499 44.26 -21.46 25.73
C LYS A 499 45.66 -22.01 25.55
N THR A 500 46.03 -22.95 26.42
CA THR A 500 46.92 -24.04 26.00
C THR A 500 46.36 -24.60 24.72
N GLU A 501 47.13 -24.54 23.63
CA GLU A 501 46.92 -25.32 22.42
C GLU A 501 46.93 -26.81 22.80
N GLU A 502 45.85 -27.32 23.39
CA GLU A 502 45.59 -28.75 23.43
C GLU A 502 45.30 -29.12 21.98
N GLN A 503 46.29 -29.74 21.33
CA GLN A 503 46.08 -30.38 20.04
C GLN A 503 44.83 -31.26 20.14
N PRO A 504 43.93 -31.22 19.14
CA PRO A 504 42.77 -32.10 19.14
C PRO A 504 43.24 -33.54 19.33
N ASP A 505 42.61 -34.25 20.26
CA ASP A 505 42.90 -35.66 20.53
C ASP A 505 42.93 -36.43 19.21
N GLU A 506 44.01 -37.17 18.91
CA GLU A 506 44.19 -37.95 17.67
C GLU A 506 42.96 -38.82 17.37
N LYS A 507 42.25 -39.27 18.40
CA LYS A 507 41.04 -40.07 18.24
C LYS A 507 39.84 -39.27 17.72
N VAL A 508 39.74 -37.99 18.07
CA VAL A 508 38.72 -37.07 17.53
C VAL A 508 39.01 -36.78 16.06
N GLU A 509 40.28 -36.60 15.67
CA GLU A 509 40.66 -36.46 14.26
C GLU A 509 40.31 -37.72 13.46
N ALA A 510 40.54 -38.90 14.02
CA ALA A 510 40.12 -40.16 13.41
C ALA A 510 38.59 -40.24 13.23
N LEU A 511 37.81 -39.77 14.21
CA LEU A 511 36.35 -39.69 14.11
C LEU A 511 35.90 -38.73 13.00
N VAL A 512 36.55 -37.58 12.83
CA VAL A 512 36.27 -36.64 11.73
C VAL A 512 36.43 -37.33 10.38
N GLY A 513 37.52 -38.07 10.18
CA GLY A 513 37.76 -38.84 8.95
C GLY A 513 36.66 -39.87 8.70
N LYS A 514 36.31 -40.67 9.72
CA LYS A 514 35.24 -41.67 9.62
C LYS A 514 33.88 -41.04 9.30
N LEU A 515 33.49 -39.96 9.98
CA LEU A 515 32.24 -39.24 9.70
C LEU A 515 32.20 -38.72 8.26
N LYS A 516 33.33 -38.23 7.75
CA LYS A 516 33.42 -37.76 6.36
C LYS A 516 33.20 -38.90 5.36
N ASP A 517 33.78 -40.07 5.61
CA ASP A 517 33.62 -41.26 4.77
C ASP A 517 32.17 -41.77 4.77
N VAL A 518 31.53 -41.84 5.93
CA VAL A 518 30.14 -42.31 6.11
C VAL A 518 29.12 -41.34 5.50
N LEU A 519 29.34 -40.04 5.66
CA LEU A 519 28.43 -39.02 5.15
C LEU A 519 28.59 -38.82 3.64
N GLY A 520 29.79 -39.04 3.10
CA GLY A 520 30.09 -39.02 1.67
C GLY A 520 29.61 -37.73 1.01
N SER A 521 28.84 -37.85 -0.08
CA SER A 521 28.35 -36.70 -0.85
C SER A 521 27.27 -35.84 -0.17
N ARG A 522 26.84 -36.20 1.06
CA ARG A 522 25.82 -35.43 1.81
C ARG A 522 26.40 -34.22 2.51
N ILE A 523 27.71 -34.19 2.72
CA ILE A 523 28.46 -33.07 3.30
C ILE A 523 29.64 -32.73 2.41
N THR A 524 30.12 -31.49 2.49
CA THR A 524 31.34 -31.05 1.81
C THR A 524 32.56 -31.40 2.66
N ASP A 525 32.45 -31.22 3.97
CA ASP A 525 33.53 -31.51 4.91
C ASP A 525 33.00 -31.77 6.33
N VAL A 526 33.85 -32.39 7.17
CA VAL A 526 33.63 -32.53 8.61
C VAL A 526 34.81 -31.87 9.33
N ARG A 527 34.54 -31.03 10.32
CA ARG A 527 35.60 -30.35 11.10
C ARG A 527 35.24 -30.15 12.55
N ILE A 528 36.26 -29.97 13.37
CA ILE A 528 36.11 -29.61 14.79
C ILE A 528 35.78 -28.13 14.88
N THR A 529 34.94 -27.74 15.83
CA THR A 529 34.58 -26.34 16.06
C THR A 529 34.67 -25.93 17.51
N SER A 530 35.09 -24.69 17.74
CA SER A 530 35.00 -24.00 19.03
C SER A 530 33.68 -23.24 19.20
N ARG A 531 32.84 -23.16 18.16
CA ARG A 531 31.59 -22.35 18.20
C ARG A 531 30.45 -22.97 19.00
N LEU A 532 30.57 -24.25 19.37
CA LEU A 532 29.54 -25.01 20.09
C LEU A 532 29.95 -25.22 21.55
N THR A 533 28.98 -25.13 22.46
CA THR A 533 29.14 -25.38 23.89
C THR A 533 28.39 -26.65 24.30
N ASP A 534 27.09 -26.67 24.05
CA ASP A 534 26.16 -27.69 24.55
C ASP A 534 25.67 -28.61 23.42
N SER A 535 25.78 -28.19 22.16
CA SER A 535 25.41 -29.05 21.03
C SER A 535 26.55 -29.98 20.62
N PRO A 536 26.26 -31.24 20.22
CA PRO A 536 27.26 -32.17 19.72
C PRO A 536 27.78 -31.80 18.32
N ALA A 537 26.91 -31.25 17.48
CA ALA A 537 27.25 -30.91 16.10
C ALA A 537 26.31 -29.84 15.53
N CYS A 538 26.75 -29.17 14.47
CA CYS A 538 25.91 -28.27 13.68
C CYS A 538 26.29 -28.33 12.19
N LEU A 539 25.42 -27.78 11.32
CA LEU A 539 25.67 -27.69 9.89
C LEU A 539 25.91 -26.23 9.50
N VAL A 540 27.05 -25.94 8.90
CA VAL A 540 27.39 -24.62 8.37
C VAL A 540 27.44 -24.66 6.84
N VAL A 541 27.22 -23.52 6.22
CA VAL A 541 27.41 -23.34 4.78
C VAL A 541 28.73 -22.60 4.55
N GLY A 542 29.45 -22.88 3.47
CA GLY A 542 30.64 -22.08 3.11
C GLY A 542 30.30 -20.60 2.87
N ASP A 543 31.31 -19.73 2.90
CA ASP A 543 31.15 -18.26 2.87
C ASP A 543 30.24 -17.76 1.73
N TYR A 544 30.41 -18.34 0.55
CA TYR A 544 29.67 -17.98 -0.68
C TYR A 544 28.42 -18.83 -0.93
N GLY A 545 28.11 -19.79 -0.05
CA GLY A 545 26.98 -20.69 -0.25
C GLY A 545 25.65 -20.04 0.13
N LEU A 546 24.56 -20.57 -0.46
CA LEU A 546 23.20 -20.17 -0.12
C LEU A 546 22.87 -20.64 1.31
N SER A 547 22.25 -19.77 2.11
CA SER A 547 21.78 -20.19 3.44
C SER A 547 20.80 -21.36 3.32
N ARG A 548 20.68 -22.16 4.38
CA ARG A 548 19.72 -23.28 4.38
C ARG A 548 18.28 -22.79 4.26
N ASN A 549 17.97 -21.65 4.88
CA ASN A 549 16.64 -21.05 4.82
C ASN A 549 16.34 -20.49 3.42
N LEU A 550 17.28 -19.82 2.75
CA LEU A 550 17.14 -19.45 1.34
C LEU A 550 16.93 -20.67 0.44
N THR A 551 17.72 -21.73 0.63
CA THR A 551 17.56 -22.98 -0.11
C THR A 551 16.15 -23.59 0.06
N ARG A 552 15.60 -23.55 1.27
CA ARG A 552 14.23 -23.97 1.57
C ARG A 552 13.21 -23.12 0.83
N ILE A 553 13.37 -21.79 0.83
CA ILE A 553 12.49 -20.85 0.11
C ILE A 553 12.52 -21.13 -1.39
N LEU A 554 13.70 -21.27 -2.00
CA LEU A 554 13.85 -21.56 -3.44
C LEU A 554 13.22 -22.91 -3.84
N LYS A 555 13.36 -23.94 -2.99
CA LYS A 555 12.70 -25.23 -3.22
C LYS A 555 11.17 -25.11 -3.15
N ALA A 556 10.65 -24.34 -2.20
CA ALA A 556 9.22 -24.11 -2.04
C ALA A 556 8.61 -23.34 -3.24
N THR A 557 9.40 -22.49 -3.90
CA THR A 557 8.97 -21.77 -5.12
C THR A 557 9.19 -22.56 -6.41
N GLY A 558 9.58 -23.84 -6.33
CA GLY A 558 9.78 -24.72 -7.49
C GLY A 558 11.09 -24.45 -8.24
N GLN A 559 11.98 -23.62 -7.70
CA GLN A 559 13.29 -23.41 -8.29
C GLN A 559 14.25 -24.53 -7.90
N SER A 560 14.92 -25.13 -8.89
CA SER A 560 15.98 -26.09 -8.67
C SER A 560 17.19 -25.39 -8.05
N SER A 561 17.38 -25.54 -6.74
CA SER A 561 18.57 -25.01 -6.07
C SER A 561 19.78 -25.91 -6.33
N TYR A 562 20.84 -25.35 -6.91
CA TYR A 562 22.18 -25.93 -6.86
C TYR A 562 22.68 -25.81 -5.41
N ASN A 563 22.27 -26.74 -4.56
CA ASN A 563 22.66 -26.73 -3.16
C ASN A 563 24.03 -27.40 -3.01
N VAL A 564 25.02 -26.63 -2.58
CA VAL A 564 26.30 -27.19 -2.12
C VAL A 564 26.04 -27.91 -0.80
N PRO A 565 26.46 -29.19 -0.65
CA PRO A 565 26.34 -29.89 0.63
C PRO A 565 26.96 -29.09 1.78
N PRO A 566 26.35 -29.08 2.98
CA PRO A 566 26.87 -28.31 4.12
C PRO A 566 28.19 -28.90 4.64
N ILE A 567 28.89 -28.15 5.47
CA ILE A 567 30.00 -28.64 6.29
C ILE A 567 29.42 -29.02 7.66
N MET A 568 29.76 -30.22 8.14
CA MET A 568 29.40 -30.66 9.49
C MET A 568 30.49 -30.22 10.45
N GLU A 569 30.11 -29.47 11.48
CA GLU A 569 30.99 -29.12 12.57
C GLU A 569 30.64 -29.92 13.82
N ILE A 570 31.65 -30.48 14.50
CA ILE A 570 31.49 -31.27 15.72
C ILE A 570 32.15 -30.60 16.92
N ASN A 571 31.49 -30.68 18.08
CA ASN A 571 32.01 -30.19 19.35
C ASN A 571 32.84 -31.29 20.04
N PRO A 572 34.17 -31.16 20.10
CA PRO A 572 35.02 -32.21 20.64
C PRO A 572 34.77 -32.43 22.13
N ASN A 573 34.28 -31.44 22.86
CA ASN A 573 34.07 -31.51 24.30
C ASN A 573 32.70 -32.08 24.69
N HIS A 574 31.82 -32.34 23.71
CA HIS A 574 30.48 -32.84 24.00
C HIS A 574 30.50 -34.34 24.30
N GLN A 575 29.78 -34.77 25.35
CA GLN A 575 29.77 -36.16 25.81
C GLN A 575 29.39 -37.18 24.73
N ILE A 576 28.44 -36.83 23.84
CA ILE A 576 28.08 -37.70 22.71
C ILE A 576 29.29 -37.89 21.77
N ILE A 577 30.03 -36.84 21.45
CA ILE A 577 31.20 -36.94 20.57
C ILE A 577 32.30 -37.77 21.24
N GLN A 578 32.54 -37.56 22.53
CA GLN A 578 33.48 -38.38 23.32
C GLN A 578 33.09 -39.86 23.35
N ASN A 579 31.80 -40.17 23.50
CA ASN A 579 31.32 -41.56 23.47
C ASN A 579 31.45 -42.18 22.07
N LEU A 580 31.25 -41.40 21.00
CA LEU A 580 31.43 -41.84 19.62
C LEU A 580 32.89 -42.17 19.32
N VAL A 581 33.83 -41.44 19.93
CA VAL A 581 35.26 -41.74 19.83
C VAL A 581 35.61 -43.12 20.42
N GLU A 582 34.89 -43.56 21.46
CA GLU A 582 35.13 -44.83 22.15
C GLU A 582 34.43 -46.04 21.50
N SER A 583 33.45 -45.84 20.62
CA SER A 583 32.57 -46.90 20.09
C SER A 583 32.57 -46.94 18.56
N ASP A 584 33.12 -48.01 17.97
CA ASP A 584 33.21 -48.20 16.52
C ASP A 584 31.99 -48.93 15.91
N ASP A 585 31.26 -49.70 16.72
CA ASP A 585 30.35 -50.74 16.21
C ASP A 585 29.03 -50.23 15.60
N ASN A 586 28.68 -48.94 15.75
CA ASN A 586 27.41 -48.37 15.23
C ASN A 586 27.56 -46.96 14.64
N LEU A 587 28.76 -46.55 14.22
CA LEU A 587 28.98 -45.19 13.71
C LEU A 587 28.13 -44.87 12.47
N ASP A 588 27.93 -45.84 11.58
CA ASP A 588 27.05 -45.70 10.40
C ASP A 588 25.64 -45.28 10.82
N ASP A 589 25.00 -46.04 11.72
CA ASP A 589 23.65 -45.77 12.20
C ASP A 589 23.54 -44.40 12.90
N TRP A 590 24.56 -43.99 13.64
CA TRP A 590 24.55 -42.74 14.41
C TRP A 590 24.92 -41.50 13.60
N ALA A 591 25.64 -41.66 12.48
CA ALA A 591 25.99 -40.56 11.59
C ALA A 591 24.85 -40.18 10.64
N HIS A 592 23.83 -41.04 10.45
CA HIS A 592 22.63 -40.73 9.68
C HIS A 592 21.66 -39.86 10.50
N VAL A 593 21.80 -38.53 10.41
CA VAL A 593 20.83 -37.53 10.93
C VAL A 593 20.01 -36.92 9.79
#